data_AF-A0A2A9NF29-F1
#
_entry.id   AF-A0A2A9NF29-F1
#
_cell.length_a   1.000
_cell.length_b   1.000
_cell.length_c   1.000
_cell.angle_alpha   90.00
_cell.angle_beta   90.00
_cell.angle_gamma   90.00
#
_symmetry.space_group_name_H-M   'P 1'
#
loop_
_entity.id
_entity.type
_entity.pdbx_description
1 polymer ?
#
loop_
_entity_poly.entity_id
_entity_poly.type
_entity_poly.pdbx_seq_one_letter_code
_entity_poly.pdbx_strand_id
1 'polypeptide(L)'
;MSKLNPGAFEFVPGRGFVLPQPDQNQPPPPSSRPETPKPTPPPQPAPVKSTTPASSRTFTTDRSKTDTTAIVREVKAAADEAVLKDLYGDVKEHLNIVFIGHVDAGKSTMGGNLLYITGMVDKRTMEKYEREAKEAGRESWYLSWALDSTPQERSKGKTVEVGRAYFETDARRYTILDAPGHKTFVPSMISGAAQADVAILVISARKGEFETGFERGGQTREHVMLVKTAGVSKVVIVVNKMDDPTVKWEKARFDEIKDKLIPFVKSAGFNPKTDISFIPVSAFTGANLKDRVPTSICSWWSGPSFLEHIDKMPMVDRKINAPLMMPISEKYKDMGTIIVGKIESGHLIKGDALLLMPNKNEIEVTAIYNEMEEEVSKALCGDNVRLRVRGVDDEDVSPGFVLTSPLKPIRAVRQFEAQLAILEHKNIICAGYSAVMHVHTLAEEVTLNALLHYFDKATGRKSKKPPQFAKKGQKIVALVETTASVCVERFADYPQLGRFTLRDEGRTVAIGKITKLIEKSVEDVTDSVKDMSVSGHAA
;
A
#
# COMPACT_ATOMS: atom_id res chain seq x y z
N MET A 1 9.65 39.74 -44.30
CA MET A 1 11.11 39.61 -44.31
C MET A 1 11.55 39.21 -42.90
N SER A 2 11.87 37.94 -42.71
CA SER A 2 12.40 37.40 -41.45
C SER A 2 13.90 37.72 -41.33
N LYS A 3 14.39 37.93 -40.11
CA LYS A 3 15.83 37.88 -39.82
C LYS A 3 16.09 36.65 -38.96
N LEU A 4 16.35 35.54 -39.62
CA LEU A 4 16.83 34.30 -39.04
C LEU A 4 18.37 34.29 -39.13
N ASN A 5 18.99 33.97 -37.99
CA ASN A 5 20.30 33.37 -37.76
C ASN A 5 21.47 33.71 -38.73
N PRO A 6 22.43 34.56 -38.33
CA PRO A 6 23.56 35.01 -39.17
C PRO A 6 24.67 33.97 -39.43
N GLY A 7 24.41 32.68 -39.19
CA GLY A 7 25.39 31.59 -39.37
C GLY A 7 24.84 30.35 -40.08
N ALA A 8 23.69 30.44 -40.74
CA ALA A 8 23.08 29.31 -41.44
C ALA A 8 23.69 29.14 -42.85
N PHE A 9 24.04 27.89 -43.20
CA PHE A 9 24.57 27.52 -44.51
C PHE A 9 23.55 27.75 -45.62
N GLU A 10 24.00 28.33 -46.74
CA GLU A 10 23.17 28.63 -47.90
C GLU A 10 22.89 27.34 -48.71
N PHE A 11 21.63 26.92 -48.75
CA PHE A 11 21.20 25.72 -49.49
C PHE A 11 20.95 26.07 -50.97
N VAL A 12 21.70 25.45 -51.88
CA VAL A 12 21.51 25.58 -53.34
C VAL A 12 20.86 24.30 -53.88
N PRO A 13 19.64 24.36 -54.46
CA PRO A 13 18.97 23.17 -55.01
C PRO A 13 19.75 22.58 -56.20
N GLY A 14 20.11 21.29 -56.13
CA GLY A 14 20.73 20.55 -57.24
C GLY A 14 22.18 20.06 -57.02
N ARG A 15 22.80 20.33 -55.86
CA ARG A 15 24.08 19.72 -55.46
C ARG A 15 23.90 18.84 -54.22
N GLY A 16 24.50 17.65 -54.23
CA GLY A 16 24.51 16.72 -53.09
C GLY A 16 25.31 17.27 -51.90
N PHE A 17 24.77 17.10 -50.70
CA PHE A 17 25.32 17.58 -49.44
C PHE A 17 26.45 16.65 -48.96
N VAL A 18 27.65 17.19 -48.68
CA VAL A 18 28.80 16.43 -48.15
C VAL A 18 29.18 17.01 -46.78
N LEU A 19 29.10 16.18 -45.74
CA LEU A 19 29.53 16.51 -44.38
C LEU A 19 31.05 16.32 -44.25
N PRO A 20 31.83 17.28 -43.71
CA PRO A 20 33.23 17.04 -43.39
C PRO A 20 33.35 16.14 -42.15
N GLN A 21 34.12 15.05 -42.27
CA GLN A 21 34.58 14.21 -41.15
C GLN A 21 35.75 14.88 -40.41
N PRO A 22 35.99 14.55 -39.12
CA PRO A 22 37.03 15.17 -38.31
C PRO A 22 38.40 14.55 -38.60
N ASP A 23 39.38 15.37 -38.97
CA ASP A 23 40.75 14.89 -39.15
C ASP A 23 41.56 14.97 -37.85
N GLN A 24 41.99 13.79 -37.44
CA GLN A 24 42.98 13.51 -36.40
C GLN A 24 44.37 13.88 -36.92
N ASN A 25 44.98 14.95 -36.42
CA ASN A 25 46.43 15.07 -36.24
C ASN A 25 46.83 16.44 -35.70
N GLN A 26 47.15 16.54 -34.39
CA GLN A 26 48.28 17.33 -33.90
C GLN A 26 48.56 17.06 -32.40
N PRO A 27 49.84 17.01 -31.98
CA PRO A 27 50.27 16.57 -30.64
C PRO A 27 50.15 17.67 -29.56
N PRO A 28 50.07 17.31 -28.25
CA PRO A 28 49.87 18.29 -27.18
C PRO A 28 51.20 18.88 -26.68
N PRO A 29 51.26 20.20 -26.39
CA PRO A 29 51.80 20.65 -25.10
C PRO A 29 51.21 22.01 -24.60
N PRO A 30 51.55 22.51 -23.41
CA PRO A 30 51.66 21.89 -22.09
C PRO A 30 50.64 22.49 -21.09
N SER A 31 50.51 21.84 -19.93
CA SER A 31 49.68 22.24 -18.79
C SER A 31 49.98 23.65 -18.27
N SER A 32 48.96 24.51 -18.17
CA SER A 32 49.01 25.75 -17.38
C SER A 32 48.03 25.65 -16.21
N ARG A 33 48.54 25.95 -15.01
CA ARG A 33 47.83 25.94 -13.73
C ARG A 33 46.69 26.98 -13.71
N PRO A 34 45.55 26.70 -13.05
CA PRO A 34 44.66 27.77 -12.62
C PRO A 34 45.21 28.46 -11.37
N GLU A 35 45.25 29.79 -11.45
CA GLU A 35 45.73 30.73 -10.45
C GLU A 35 44.82 30.82 -9.22
N THR A 36 45.45 31.06 -8.07
CA THR A 36 44.84 31.45 -6.79
C THR A 36 44.24 32.86 -6.84
N PRO A 37 43.04 33.11 -6.26
CA PRO A 37 42.62 34.45 -5.89
C PRO A 37 43.11 34.83 -4.48
N LYS A 38 43.76 35.99 -4.36
CA LYS A 38 44.17 36.65 -3.10
C LYS A 38 43.09 37.65 -2.59
N PRO A 39 43.15 38.06 -1.31
CA PRO A 39 41.99 38.41 -0.47
C PRO A 39 41.70 39.92 -0.38
N THR A 40 40.49 40.27 0.07
CA THR A 40 40.11 41.63 0.52
C THR A 40 39.58 41.61 1.97
N PRO A 41 39.70 42.74 2.71
CA PRO A 41 40.08 42.73 4.13
C PRO A 41 38.92 42.85 5.14
N PRO A 42 39.18 42.56 6.44
CA PRO A 42 38.15 42.51 7.49
C PRO A 42 37.91 43.88 8.17
N PRO A 43 36.68 44.20 8.61
CA PRO A 43 36.44 45.30 9.55
C PRO A 43 36.55 44.83 11.01
N GLN A 44 37.31 45.59 11.80
CA GLN A 44 37.45 45.49 13.27
C GLN A 44 36.28 46.17 14.03
N PRO A 45 36.11 45.89 15.34
CA PRO A 45 34.86 46.11 16.10
C PRO A 45 34.92 47.26 17.14
N ALA A 46 33.74 47.80 17.50
CA ALA A 46 33.33 48.30 18.86
C ALA A 46 32.05 49.17 18.77
N PRO A 47 31.28 49.44 19.86
CA PRO A 47 31.24 48.82 21.19
C PRO A 47 29.81 48.41 21.68
N VAL A 48 29.77 47.63 22.76
CA VAL A 48 28.56 47.25 23.53
C VAL A 48 28.32 48.22 24.69
N LYS A 49 27.06 48.60 24.95
CA LYS A 49 26.50 49.10 26.23
C LYS A 49 25.10 48.48 26.41
N SER A 50 24.96 47.45 27.25
CA SER A 50 24.54 47.48 28.67
C SER A 50 23.03 47.55 28.88
N THR A 51 22.42 46.45 29.34
CA THR A 51 21.69 46.34 30.63
C THR A 51 21.02 44.97 30.75
N THR A 52 21.52 44.15 31.69
CA THR A 52 20.73 43.15 32.43
C THR A 52 20.02 43.83 33.61
N PRO A 53 19.09 43.13 34.27
CA PRO A 53 19.16 43.05 35.72
C PRO A 53 19.36 41.60 36.17
N ALA A 54 20.27 41.46 37.12
CA ALA A 54 20.67 40.22 37.76
C ALA A 54 19.65 39.79 38.83
N SER A 55 19.52 38.47 39.02
CA SER A 55 19.46 37.92 40.38
C SER A 55 20.08 36.51 40.40
N SER A 56 21.12 36.41 41.22
CA SER A 56 21.97 35.27 41.56
C SER A 56 21.26 34.04 42.10
N ARG A 57 21.82 32.85 41.82
CA ARG A 57 22.10 31.78 42.81
C ARG A 57 23.09 30.74 42.24
N THR A 58 24.31 30.86 42.75
CA THR A 58 25.34 29.86 43.12
C THR A 58 25.38 28.47 42.44
N PHE A 59 26.58 28.15 41.95
CA PHE A 59 27.08 26.84 41.53
C PHE A 59 26.92 25.73 42.59
N THR A 60 26.51 24.55 42.15
CA THR A 60 26.92 23.26 42.75
C THR A 60 27.26 22.29 41.61
N THR A 61 28.52 21.87 41.56
CA THR A 61 29.05 20.80 40.72
C THR A 61 28.43 19.47 41.12
N ASP A 62 27.59 18.89 40.26
CA ASP A 62 27.33 17.44 40.32
C ASP A 62 26.83 16.89 38.97
N ARG A 63 27.52 15.84 38.50
CA ARG A 63 27.11 14.84 37.49
C ARG A 63 27.08 15.24 36.01
N SER A 64 28.27 15.26 35.43
CA SER A 64 28.51 14.98 34.01
C SER A 64 28.17 13.54 33.61
N LYS A 65 26.88 13.21 33.37
CA LYS A 65 26.43 11.93 32.75
C LYS A 65 25.09 12.03 32.00
N THR A 66 24.82 13.15 31.35
CA THR A 66 23.64 13.27 30.48
C THR A 66 24.09 14.11 29.31
N ASP A 67 24.24 13.48 28.14
CA ASP A 67 24.03 14.08 26.80
C ASP A 67 24.71 13.32 25.66
N THR A 68 25.41 12.21 25.87
CA THR A 68 25.88 11.41 24.72
C THR A 68 24.72 10.81 23.93
N THR A 69 23.61 10.41 24.57
CA THR A 69 22.41 9.91 23.89
C THR A 69 21.53 11.01 23.29
N ALA A 70 21.52 12.20 23.89
CA ALA A 70 20.79 13.36 23.35
C ALA A 70 21.51 13.91 22.11
N ILE A 71 22.84 14.04 22.18
CA ILE A 71 23.69 14.45 21.05
C ILE A 71 23.61 13.41 19.92
N VAL A 72 23.63 12.10 20.20
CA VAL A 72 23.43 11.07 19.15
C VAL A 72 22.04 11.20 18.51
N ARG A 73 21.01 11.56 19.27
CA ARG A 73 19.64 11.72 18.74
C ARG A 73 19.50 12.99 17.90
N GLU A 74 20.16 14.09 18.28
CA GLU A 74 20.22 15.33 17.51
C GLU A 74 21.09 15.19 16.26
N VAL A 75 22.24 14.52 16.35
CA VAL A 75 23.09 14.20 15.19
C VAL A 75 22.37 13.26 14.23
N LYS A 76 21.59 12.30 14.74
CA LYS A 76 20.76 11.43 13.90
C LYS A 76 19.61 12.20 13.26
N ALA A 77 18.93 13.08 14.00
CA ALA A 77 17.89 13.94 13.44
C ALA A 77 18.42 14.93 12.39
N ALA A 78 19.62 15.48 12.57
CA ALA A 78 20.27 16.35 11.61
C ALA A 78 20.79 15.59 10.38
N ALA A 79 21.28 14.36 10.56
CA ALA A 79 21.62 13.46 9.46
C ALA A 79 20.36 13.02 8.69
N ASP A 80 19.26 12.74 9.38
CA ASP A 80 17.96 12.42 8.79
C ASP A 80 17.40 13.62 8.00
N GLU A 81 17.61 14.87 8.46
CA GLU A 81 17.18 16.09 7.76
C GLU A 81 18.03 16.39 6.51
N ALA A 82 19.32 16.09 6.54
CA ALA A 82 20.20 16.15 5.37
C ALA A 82 19.88 15.05 4.36
N VAL A 83 19.58 13.83 4.84
CA VAL A 83 19.10 12.72 4.00
C VAL A 83 17.72 13.07 3.41
N LEU A 84 16.81 13.68 4.17
CA LEU A 84 15.53 14.21 3.67
C LEU A 84 15.74 15.24 2.55
N LYS A 85 16.66 16.20 2.70
CA LYS A 85 16.96 17.17 1.63
C LYS A 85 17.56 16.54 0.37
N ASP A 86 18.42 15.53 0.51
CA ASP A 86 18.93 14.74 -0.63
C ASP A 86 17.88 13.77 -1.21
N LEU A 87 16.88 13.36 -0.42
CA LEU A 87 15.78 12.46 -0.82
C LEU A 87 14.68 13.16 -1.63
N TYR A 88 14.47 14.45 -1.42
CA TYR A 88 13.44 15.25 -2.12
C TYR A 88 13.94 15.88 -3.43
N GLY A 89 15.16 15.55 -3.89
CA GLY A 89 15.59 15.85 -5.25
C GLY A 89 14.82 14.99 -6.26
N ASP A 90 13.80 15.57 -6.90
CA ASP A 90 13.02 15.03 -8.03
C ASP A 90 12.28 13.69 -7.85
N VAL A 91 12.14 13.14 -6.64
CA VAL A 91 11.35 11.92 -6.43
C VAL A 91 9.86 12.25 -6.31
N LYS A 92 9.10 12.02 -7.40
CA LYS A 92 7.64 12.12 -7.40
C LYS A 92 7.04 11.21 -6.34
N GLU A 93 6.06 11.75 -5.62
CA GLU A 93 5.37 11.02 -4.56
C GLU A 93 4.68 9.77 -5.13
N HIS A 94 4.72 8.67 -4.39
CA HIS A 94 4.12 7.40 -4.81
C HIS A 94 2.75 7.19 -4.16
N LEU A 95 1.83 6.48 -4.81
CA LEU A 95 0.55 6.11 -4.19
C LEU A 95 0.05 4.77 -4.71
N ASN A 96 -0.29 3.88 -3.78
CA ASN A 96 -0.85 2.57 -4.11
C ASN A 96 -2.37 2.63 -4.15
N ILE A 97 -2.93 2.18 -5.27
CA ILE A 97 -4.36 2.23 -5.54
C ILE A 97 -4.87 0.81 -5.80
N VAL A 98 -5.92 0.40 -5.08
CA VAL A 98 -6.61 -0.87 -5.35
C VAL A 98 -7.99 -0.65 -5.97
N PHE A 99 -8.30 -1.37 -7.05
CA PHE A 99 -9.64 -1.42 -7.61
C PHE A 99 -10.48 -2.51 -6.93
N ILE A 100 -11.62 -2.12 -6.36
CA ILE A 100 -12.56 -3.02 -5.68
C ILE A 100 -13.97 -2.83 -6.23
N GLY A 101 -14.80 -3.87 -6.18
CA GLY A 101 -16.18 -3.82 -6.69
C GLY A 101 -16.71 -5.18 -7.14
N HIS A 102 -18.00 -5.23 -7.45
CA HIS A 102 -18.69 -6.46 -7.89
C HIS A 102 -18.10 -7.05 -9.18
N VAL A 103 -18.41 -8.33 -9.45
CA VAL A 103 -18.21 -8.92 -10.78
C VAL A 103 -18.97 -8.06 -11.81
N ASP A 104 -18.39 -7.88 -12.98
CA ASP A 104 -18.92 -7.07 -14.09
C ASP A 104 -18.98 -5.56 -13.85
N ALA A 105 -18.56 -5.03 -12.70
CA ALA A 105 -18.46 -3.58 -12.47
C ALA A 105 -17.45 -2.87 -13.41
N GLY A 106 -16.57 -3.62 -14.08
CA GLY A 106 -15.58 -3.10 -15.03
C GLY A 106 -14.30 -2.57 -14.39
N LYS A 107 -13.81 -3.23 -13.31
CA LYS A 107 -12.57 -2.87 -12.61
C LYS A 107 -11.33 -2.93 -13.51
N SER A 108 -11.06 -4.12 -14.07
CA SER A 108 -9.93 -4.39 -14.96
C SER A 108 -10.00 -3.56 -16.24
N THR A 109 -11.21 -3.36 -16.77
CA THR A 109 -11.45 -2.48 -17.92
C THR A 109 -11.05 -1.03 -17.61
N MET A 110 -11.37 -0.54 -16.42
CA MET A 110 -11.01 0.81 -16.00
C MET A 110 -9.51 0.95 -15.77
N GLY A 111 -8.88 -0.02 -15.11
CA GLY A 111 -7.43 -0.04 -14.92
C GLY A 111 -6.67 -0.08 -16.25
N GLY A 112 -7.08 -0.96 -17.17
CA GLY A 112 -6.48 -1.05 -18.51
C GLY A 112 -6.68 0.21 -19.35
N ASN A 113 -7.85 0.85 -19.28
CA ASN A 113 -8.05 2.12 -19.98
C ASN A 113 -7.22 3.26 -19.38
N LEU A 114 -7.03 3.26 -18.05
CA LEU A 114 -6.12 4.21 -17.40
C LEU A 114 -4.71 4.09 -17.97
N LEU A 115 -4.18 2.87 -18.06
CA LEU A 115 -2.85 2.60 -18.61
C LEU A 115 -2.72 3.04 -20.08
N TYR A 116 -3.77 2.86 -20.86
CA TYR A 116 -3.83 3.32 -22.25
C TYR A 116 -3.81 4.86 -22.35
N ILE A 117 -4.63 5.54 -21.55
CA ILE A 117 -4.77 7.00 -21.57
C ILE A 117 -3.52 7.70 -21.03
N THR A 118 -2.84 7.09 -20.06
CA THR A 118 -1.56 7.60 -19.53
C THR A 118 -0.38 7.31 -20.45
N GLY A 119 -0.59 6.51 -21.51
CA GLY A 119 0.46 6.17 -22.48
C GLY A 119 1.49 5.17 -21.97
N MET A 120 1.20 4.46 -20.88
CA MET A 120 2.09 3.42 -20.35
C MET A 120 1.99 2.13 -21.14
N VAL A 121 0.84 1.88 -21.78
CA VAL A 121 0.69 0.79 -22.75
C VAL A 121 0.64 1.38 -24.14
N ASP A 122 1.60 0.98 -24.96
CA ASP A 122 1.71 1.42 -26.35
C ASP A 122 0.45 1.06 -27.16
N LYS A 123 0.07 1.95 -28.07
CA LYS A 123 -1.06 1.74 -29.00
C LYS A 123 -0.93 0.42 -29.78
N ARG A 124 0.29 0.08 -30.21
CA ARG A 124 0.58 -1.17 -30.94
C ARG A 124 0.29 -2.42 -30.09
N THR A 125 0.58 -2.37 -28.80
CA THR A 125 0.31 -3.48 -27.88
C THR A 125 -1.19 -3.61 -27.64
N MET A 126 -1.90 -2.50 -27.52
CA MET A 126 -3.37 -2.51 -27.42
C MET A 126 -4.05 -3.03 -28.69
N GLU A 127 -3.61 -2.61 -29.88
CA GLU A 127 -4.14 -3.13 -31.16
C GLU A 127 -3.90 -4.64 -31.30
N LYS A 128 -2.75 -5.13 -30.79
CA LYS A 128 -2.48 -6.57 -30.73
C LYS A 128 -3.49 -7.28 -29.82
N TYR A 129 -3.74 -6.76 -28.62
CA TYR A 129 -4.75 -7.34 -27.72
C TYR A 129 -6.17 -7.26 -28.29
N GLU A 130 -6.51 -6.20 -29.00
CA GLU A 130 -7.80 -6.07 -29.69
C GLU A 130 -7.97 -7.15 -30.76
N ARG A 131 -6.93 -7.40 -31.57
CA ARG A 131 -6.95 -8.49 -32.56
C ARG A 131 -7.06 -9.87 -31.92
N GLU A 132 -6.25 -10.16 -30.90
CA GLU A 132 -6.28 -11.45 -30.20
C GLU A 132 -7.63 -11.67 -29.49
N ALA A 133 -8.19 -10.62 -28.87
CA ALA A 133 -9.50 -10.67 -28.24
C ALA A 133 -10.61 -10.92 -29.27
N LYS A 134 -10.51 -10.31 -30.46
CA LYS A 134 -11.44 -10.54 -31.57
C LYS A 134 -11.37 -11.97 -32.12
N GLU A 135 -10.16 -12.50 -32.31
CA GLU A 135 -9.94 -13.90 -32.72
C GLU A 135 -10.49 -14.90 -31.69
N ALA A 136 -10.40 -14.56 -30.40
CA ALA A 136 -10.99 -15.33 -29.32
C ALA A 136 -12.52 -15.14 -29.15
N GLY A 137 -13.16 -14.31 -29.98
CA GLY A 137 -14.60 -14.00 -29.89
C GLY A 137 -14.99 -13.14 -28.67
N ARG A 138 -14.04 -12.39 -28.10
CA ARG A 138 -14.17 -11.58 -26.88
C ARG A 138 -13.73 -10.13 -27.12
N GLU A 139 -14.16 -9.54 -28.23
CA GLU A 139 -13.72 -8.20 -28.69
C GLU A 139 -13.89 -7.09 -27.64
N SER A 140 -14.85 -7.19 -26.72
CA SER A 140 -15.09 -6.17 -25.69
C SER A 140 -14.10 -6.18 -24.51
N TRP A 141 -13.20 -7.16 -24.42
CA TRP A 141 -12.33 -7.38 -23.25
C TRP A 141 -10.88 -6.91 -23.45
N TYR A 142 -10.56 -6.33 -24.60
CA TYR A 142 -9.19 -5.93 -24.96
C TYR A 142 -8.53 -5.02 -23.91
N LEU A 143 -9.28 -4.10 -23.29
CA LEU A 143 -8.77 -3.23 -22.23
C LEU A 143 -8.39 -4.02 -20.97
N SER A 144 -9.21 -5.01 -20.58
CA SER A 144 -8.95 -5.82 -19.39
C SER A 144 -7.69 -6.69 -19.55
N TRP A 145 -7.35 -7.10 -20.78
CA TRP A 145 -6.17 -7.93 -21.08
C TRP A 145 -4.83 -7.23 -20.85
N ALA A 146 -4.85 -5.90 -20.69
CA ALA A 146 -3.67 -5.14 -20.26
C ALA A 146 -3.26 -5.47 -18.80
N LEU A 147 -4.21 -5.92 -17.98
CA LEU A 147 -3.98 -6.32 -16.57
C LEU A 147 -4.06 -7.84 -16.39
N ASP A 148 -5.01 -8.48 -17.08
CA ASP A 148 -5.19 -9.94 -17.07
C ASP A 148 -4.13 -10.61 -17.95
N SER A 149 -2.99 -10.94 -17.36
CA SER A 149 -1.85 -11.53 -18.09
C SER A 149 -1.99 -13.04 -18.26
N THR A 150 -2.71 -13.74 -17.36
CA THR A 150 -2.77 -15.20 -17.41
C THR A 150 -3.78 -15.70 -18.46
N PRO A 151 -3.48 -16.79 -19.19
CA PRO A 151 -4.43 -17.38 -20.16
C PRO A 151 -5.76 -17.80 -19.53
N GLN A 152 -5.74 -18.23 -18.26
CA GLN A 152 -6.92 -18.62 -17.50
C GLN A 152 -7.84 -17.42 -17.23
N GLU A 153 -7.28 -16.24 -16.93
CA GLU A 153 -8.06 -15.01 -16.75
C GLU A 153 -8.66 -14.54 -18.06
N ARG A 154 -7.86 -14.53 -19.14
CA ARG A 154 -8.31 -14.10 -20.48
C ARG A 154 -9.45 -14.96 -21.02
N SER A 155 -9.39 -16.27 -20.80
CA SER A 155 -10.44 -17.20 -21.24
C SER A 155 -11.73 -17.10 -20.42
N LYS A 156 -11.62 -16.94 -19.09
CA LYS A 156 -12.77 -16.83 -18.18
C LYS A 156 -13.36 -15.42 -18.14
N GLY A 157 -12.61 -14.40 -18.54
CA GLY A 157 -12.98 -12.98 -18.42
C GLY A 157 -13.12 -12.52 -16.97
N LYS A 158 -12.36 -13.12 -16.06
CA LYS A 158 -12.41 -12.84 -14.62
C LYS A 158 -11.01 -12.89 -14.07
N THR A 159 -10.59 -11.78 -13.47
CA THR A 159 -9.36 -11.65 -12.69
C THR A 159 -9.38 -12.61 -11.51
N VAL A 160 -8.32 -13.42 -11.39
CA VAL A 160 -8.13 -14.45 -10.37
C VAL A 160 -7.04 -13.99 -9.39
N GLU A 161 -5.95 -13.46 -9.93
CA GLU A 161 -4.82 -12.92 -9.18
C GLU A 161 -4.84 -11.39 -9.20
N VAL A 162 -4.08 -10.74 -8.31
CA VAL A 162 -4.04 -9.27 -8.30
C VAL A 162 -3.10 -8.80 -9.40
N GLY A 163 -3.67 -8.24 -10.47
CA GLY A 163 -2.90 -7.60 -11.53
C GLY A 163 -2.18 -6.36 -11.00
N ARG A 164 -0.89 -6.22 -11.28
CA ARG A 164 -0.10 -5.03 -10.93
C ARG A 164 0.25 -4.27 -12.19
N ALA A 165 0.03 -2.97 -12.16
CA ALA A 165 0.50 -2.10 -13.21
C ALA A 165 0.94 -0.76 -12.63
N TYR A 166 1.85 -0.11 -13.34
CA TYR A 166 2.40 1.17 -12.94
C TYR A 166 1.97 2.25 -13.94
N PHE A 167 1.64 3.44 -13.44
CA PHE A 167 1.54 4.62 -14.27
C PHE A 167 2.01 5.87 -13.54
N GLU A 168 2.28 6.90 -14.32
CA GLU A 168 2.81 8.16 -13.83
C GLU A 168 2.00 9.33 -14.36
N THR A 169 1.86 10.34 -13.52
CA THR A 169 1.27 11.63 -13.85
C THR A 169 2.31 12.73 -13.67
N ASP A 170 1.95 13.97 -14.01
CA ASP A 170 2.83 15.12 -13.81
C ASP A 170 3.18 15.32 -12.34
N ALA A 171 2.25 15.00 -11.42
CA ALA A 171 2.43 15.19 -9.99
C ALA A 171 2.99 13.96 -9.26
N ARG A 172 2.53 12.75 -9.61
CA ARG A 172 2.69 11.54 -8.78
C ARG A 172 2.86 10.26 -9.59
N ARG A 173 3.47 9.28 -8.95
CA ARG A 173 3.60 7.89 -9.42
C ARG A 173 2.54 7.02 -8.76
N TYR A 174 1.96 6.10 -9.52
CA TYR A 174 0.85 5.29 -9.08
C TYR A 174 1.04 3.82 -9.40
N THR A 175 0.81 2.97 -8.40
CA THR A 175 0.65 1.53 -8.60
C THR A 175 -0.82 1.19 -8.58
N ILE A 176 -1.27 0.56 -9.65
CA ILE A 176 -2.58 -0.06 -9.76
C ILE A 176 -2.48 -1.50 -9.29
N LEU A 177 -3.36 -1.85 -8.37
CA LEU A 177 -3.65 -3.21 -7.93
C LEU A 177 -5.08 -3.54 -8.36
N ASP A 178 -5.23 -4.35 -9.40
CA ASP A 178 -6.55 -4.81 -9.84
C ASP A 178 -6.97 -6.02 -9.02
N ALA A 179 -7.91 -5.83 -8.10
CA ALA A 179 -8.33 -6.88 -7.22
C ALA A 179 -9.47 -7.71 -7.82
N PRO A 180 -9.47 -9.04 -7.61
CA PRO A 180 -10.47 -9.91 -8.20
C PRO A 180 -11.87 -9.60 -7.67
N GLY A 181 -12.85 -9.71 -8.57
CA GLY A 181 -14.24 -9.46 -8.24
C GLY A 181 -14.96 -10.64 -7.63
N HIS A 182 -14.46 -11.88 -7.73
CA HIS A 182 -15.22 -13.09 -7.39
C HIS A 182 -15.08 -13.49 -5.90
N LYS A 183 -16.12 -14.10 -5.31
CA LYS A 183 -16.13 -14.49 -3.89
C LYS A 183 -15.02 -15.47 -3.51
N THR A 184 -14.68 -16.37 -4.43
CA THR A 184 -13.63 -17.38 -4.27
C THR A 184 -12.24 -16.75 -4.11
N PHE A 185 -12.00 -15.59 -4.73
CA PHE A 185 -10.68 -14.95 -4.79
C PHE A 185 -10.54 -13.76 -3.84
N VAL A 186 -11.44 -13.67 -2.85
CA VAL A 186 -11.34 -12.65 -1.80
C VAL A 186 -10.02 -12.71 -1.01
N PRO A 187 -9.36 -13.87 -0.78
CA PRO A 187 -8.03 -13.88 -0.17
C PRO A 187 -7.01 -13.04 -0.96
N SER A 188 -6.97 -13.18 -2.28
CA SER A 188 -6.11 -12.36 -3.15
C SER A 188 -6.47 -10.88 -3.08
N MET A 189 -7.77 -10.56 -3.01
CA MET A 189 -8.25 -9.19 -2.82
C MET A 189 -7.77 -8.59 -1.49
N ILE A 190 -7.70 -9.37 -0.41
CA ILE A 190 -7.19 -8.91 0.90
C ILE A 190 -5.70 -8.57 0.79
N SER A 191 -4.91 -9.43 0.15
CA SER A 191 -3.48 -9.19 -0.08
C SER A 191 -3.24 -7.93 -0.92
N GLY A 192 -4.03 -7.70 -1.96
CA GLY A 192 -3.98 -6.47 -2.76
C GLY A 192 -4.41 -5.23 -1.98
N ALA A 193 -5.47 -5.33 -1.18
CA ALA A 193 -5.93 -4.22 -0.34
C ALA A 193 -4.95 -3.86 0.78
N ALA A 194 -4.19 -4.83 1.30
CA ALA A 194 -3.15 -4.61 2.30
C ALA A 194 -2.01 -3.74 1.77
N GLN A 195 -1.72 -3.80 0.46
CA GLN A 195 -0.70 -2.99 -0.18
C GLN A 195 -1.22 -1.58 -0.55
N ALA A 196 -2.53 -1.35 -0.55
CA ALA A 196 -3.10 -0.10 -1.03
C ALA A 196 -3.19 1.00 0.04
N ASP A 197 -2.99 2.24 -0.39
CA ASP A 197 -3.18 3.44 0.46
C ASP A 197 -4.57 4.04 0.25
N VAL A 198 -5.05 3.96 -1.00
CA VAL A 198 -6.38 4.42 -1.44
C VAL A 198 -7.09 3.27 -2.15
N ALA A 199 -8.38 3.10 -1.86
CA ALA A 199 -9.21 2.14 -2.57
C ALA A 199 -10.20 2.84 -3.48
N ILE A 200 -10.42 2.24 -4.64
CA ILE A 200 -11.38 2.72 -5.63
C ILE A 200 -12.50 1.72 -5.74
N LEU A 201 -13.67 2.12 -5.28
CA LEU A 201 -14.88 1.33 -5.35
C LEU A 201 -15.61 1.58 -6.66
N VAL A 202 -15.44 0.65 -7.60
CA VAL A 202 -16.11 0.67 -8.90
C VAL A 202 -17.51 0.06 -8.75
N ILE A 203 -18.52 0.87 -9.05
CA ILE A 203 -19.94 0.51 -8.99
C ILE A 203 -20.55 0.67 -10.37
N SER A 204 -21.26 -0.35 -10.86
CA SER A 204 -21.99 -0.24 -12.12
C SER A 204 -23.26 0.61 -11.96
N ALA A 205 -23.50 1.54 -12.87
CA ALA A 205 -24.75 2.31 -12.93
C ALA A 205 -25.90 1.54 -13.61
N ARG A 206 -25.57 0.52 -14.41
CA ARG A 206 -26.54 -0.26 -15.18
C ARG A 206 -27.59 -0.89 -14.26
N LYS A 207 -28.85 -0.81 -14.68
CA LYS A 207 -29.98 -1.43 -13.96
C LYS A 207 -29.82 -2.95 -13.97
N GLY A 208 -30.02 -3.60 -12.82
CA GLY A 208 -29.76 -5.02 -12.60
C GLY A 208 -28.41 -5.25 -11.91
N GLU A 209 -27.31 -4.81 -12.52
CA GLU A 209 -25.95 -5.02 -11.99
C GLU A 209 -25.69 -4.26 -10.67
N PHE A 210 -26.27 -3.07 -10.53
CA PHE A 210 -26.17 -2.30 -9.28
C PHE A 210 -26.86 -3.05 -8.13
N GLU A 211 -28.09 -3.53 -8.39
CA GLU A 211 -28.91 -4.20 -7.39
C GLU A 211 -28.27 -5.52 -6.94
N THR A 212 -27.75 -6.35 -7.86
CA THR A 212 -27.05 -7.60 -7.52
C THR A 212 -25.79 -7.38 -6.70
N GLY A 213 -25.05 -6.29 -6.98
CA GLY A 213 -23.86 -5.92 -6.21
C GLY A 213 -24.17 -5.46 -4.78
N PHE A 214 -25.39 -4.98 -4.54
CA PHE A 214 -25.81 -4.34 -3.30
C PHE A 214 -26.67 -5.23 -2.39
N GLU A 215 -27.22 -6.31 -2.93
CA GLU A 215 -27.95 -7.32 -2.17
C GLU A 215 -27.12 -7.90 -1.00
N ARG A 216 -27.78 -8.59 -0.06
CA ARG A 216 -27.13 -9.18 1.13
C ARG A 216 -26.02 -10.18 0.78
N GLY A 217 -26.07 -10.77 -0.42
CA GLY A 217 -25.03 -11.64 -0.97
C GLY A 217 -24.04 -10.93 -1.91
N GLY A 218 -24.18 -9.62 -2.11
CA GLY A 218 -23.34 -8.81 -2.97
C GLY A 218 -21.92 -8.64 -2.42
N GLN A 219 -20.96 -8.55 -3.34
CA GLN A 219 -19.53 -8.45 -3.00
C GLN A 219 -19.11 -7.05 -2.55
N THR A 220 -19.80 -6.02 -3.05
CA THR A 220 -19.50 -4.61 -2.75
C THR A 220 -19.45 -4.36 -1.24
N ARG A 221 -20.39 -4.96 -0.48
CA ARG A 221 -20.44 -4.80 0.97
C ARG A 221 -19.26 -5.47 1.68
N GLU A 222 -18.91 -6.69 1.27
CA GLU A 222 -17.75 -7.41 1.83
C GLU A 222 -16.46 -6.67 1.50
N HIS A 223 -16.30 -6.19 0.27
CA HIS A 223 -15.09 -5.49 -0.18
C HIS A 223 -14.85 -4.19 0.59
N VAL A 224 -15.87 -3.35 0.78
CA VAL A 224 -15.73 -2.09 1.55
C VAL A 224 -15.33 -2.38 3.00
N MET A 225 -15.87 -3.44 3.61
CA MET A 225 -15.51 -3.84 4.97
C MET A 225 -14.06 -4.34 5.05
N LEU A 226 -13.63 -5.14 4.09
CA LEU A 226 -12.27 -5.67 4.01
C LEU A 226 -11.25 -4.56 3.78
N VAL A 227 -11.56 -3.59 2.93
CA VAL A 227 -10.72 -2.40 2.68
C VAL A 227 -10.54 -1.55 3.94
N LYS A 228 -11.61 -1.35 4.74
CA LYS A 228 -11.45 -0.68 6.03
C LYS A 228 -10.53 -1.46 6.96
N THR A 229 -10.61 -2.78 6.91
CA THR A 229 -9.79 -3.66 7.73
C THR A 229 -8.34 -3.67 7.27
N ALA A 230 -8.09 -3.60 5.97
CA ALA A 230 -6.76 -3.61 5.40
C ALA A 230 -5.90 -2.41 5.82
N GLY A 231 -6.52 -1.26 6.16
CA GLY A 231 -5.72 -0.07 6.49
C GLY A 231 -6.27 1.20 5.88
N VAL A 232 -6.90 1.06 4.71
CA VAL A 232 -7.25 2.14 3.80
C VAL A 232 -8.10 3.19 4.48
N SER A 233 -7.62 4.43 4.44
CA SER A 233 -8.28 5.57 5.08
C SER A 233 -9.31 6.24 4.17
N LYS A 234 -9.03 6.29 2.86
CA LYS A 234 -9.85 6.99 1.85
C LYS A 234 -10.36 6.04 0.78
N VAL A 235 -11.61 6.21 0.40
CA VAL A 235 -12.28 5.41 -0.63
C VAL A 235 -12.89 6.33 -1.67
N VAL A 236 -12.46 6.20 -2.92
CA VAL A 236 -13.06 6.91 -4.06
C VAL A 236 -14.10 5.99 -4.68
N ILE A 237 -15.36 6.41 -4.66
CA ILE A 237 -16.46 5.67 -5.27
C ILE A 237 -16.64 6.15 -6.70
N VAL A 238 -16.42 5.24 -7.63
CA VAL A 238 -16.49 5.49 -9.06
C VAL A 238 -17.73 4.80 -9.62
N VAL A 239 -18.67 5.60 -10.10
CA VAL A 239 -19.92 5.11 -10.72
C VAL A 239 -19.67 4.92 -12.21
N ASN A 240 -19.42 3.68 -12.60
CA ASN A 240 -19.05 3.26 -13.95
C ASN A 240 -20.28 2.92 -14.82
N LYS A 241 -20.08 2.80 -16.13
CA LYS A 241 -21.12 2.49 -17.14
C LYS A 241 -22.23 3.52 -17.24
N MET A 242 -21.91 4.80 -17.01
CA MET A 242 -22.88 5.90 -17.15
C MET A 242 -23.31 6.12 -18.61
N ASP A 243 -22.51 5.66 -19.57
CA ASP A 243 -22.78 5.68 -21.02
C ASP A 243 -23.82 4.66 -21.48
N ASP A 244 -24.17 3.69 -20.63
CA ASP A 244 -25.08 2.62 -21.00
C ASP A 244 -26.45 3.17 -21.46
N PRO A 245 -27.09 2.58 -22.50
CA PRO A 245 -28.38 3.05 -23.02
C PRO A 245 -29.51 3.09 -21.97
N THR A 246 -29.38 2.35 -20.87
CA THR A 246 -30.35 2.35 -19.77
C THR A 246 -30.18 3.51 -18.79
N VAL A 247 -29.03 4.19 -18.80
CA VAL A 247 -28.67 5.28 -17.86
C VAL A 247 -28.46 6.60 -18.58
N LYS A 248 -27.78 6.61 -19.74
CA LYS A 248 -27.55 7.81 -20.57
C LYS A 248 -27.08 9.04 -19.77
N TRP A 249 -26.15 8.85 -18.84
CA TRP A 249 -25.62 9.91 -17.96
C TRP A 249 -26.69 10.64 -17.12
N GLU A 250 -27.80 9.99 -16.80
CA GLU A 250 -28.89 10.57 -16.03
C GLU A 250 -28.49 10.85 -14.57
N LYS A 251 -28.73 12.09 -14.13
CA LYS A 251 -28.44 12.53 -12.75
C LYS A 251 -29.24 11.75 -11.70
N ALA A 252 -30.52 11.47 -11.98
CA ALA A 252 -31.40 10.80 -11.04
C ALA A 252 -30.86 9.42 -10.62
N ARG A 253 -30.29 8.66 -11.57
CA ARG A 253 -29.66 7.36 -11.28
C ARG A 253 -28.39 7.51 -10.44
N PHE A 254 -27.56 8.51 -10.73
CA PHE A 254 -26.35 8.76 -9.93
C PHE A 254 -26.69 9.14 -8.48
N ASP A 255 -27.66 10.02 -8.28
CA ASP A 255 -28.11 10.44 -6.95
C ASP A 255 -28.73 9.25 -6.18
N GLU A 256 -29.52 8.40 -6.84
CA GLU A 256 -30.07 7.16 -6.25
C GLU A 256 -28.95 6.22 -5.74
N ILE A 257 -27.91 6.00 -6.55
CA ILE A 257 -26.76 5.16 -6.19
C ILE A 257 -26.01 5.76 -5.00
N LYS A 258 -25.79 7.07 -5.01
CA LYS A 258 -25.12 7.81 -3.94
C LYS A 258 -25.87 7.69 -2.62
N ASP A 259 -27.18 7.93 -2.63
CA ASP A 259 -28.02 7.88 -1.44
C ASP A 259 -28.09 6.46 -0.84
N LYS A 260 -28.09 5.43 -1.69
CA LYS A 260 -28.00 4.04 -1.25
C LYS A 260 -26.62 3.72 -0.68
N LEU A 261 -25.52 4.19 -1.25
CA LEU A 261 -24.17 3.83 -0.80
C LEU A 261 -23.75 4.51 0.52
N ILE A 262 -24.17 5.75 0.77
CA ILE A 262 -23.76 6.52 1.96
C ILE A 262 -24.01 5.75 3.28
N PRO A 263 -25.22 5.20 3.55
CA PRO A 263 -25.47 4.42 4.75
C PRO A 263 -24.55 3.21 4.92
N PHE A 264 -24.19 2.54 3.82
CA PHE A 264 -23.37 1.33 3.85
C PHE A 264 -21.94 1.64 4.20
N VAL A 265 -21.37 2.65 3.56
CA VAL A 265 -19.99 3.05 3.81
C VAL A 265 -19.83 3.66 5.21
N LYS A 266 -20.87 4.38 5.69
CA LYS A 266 -20.95 4.80 7.10
C LYS A 266 -21.00 3.61 8.07
N SER A 267 -21.76 2.56 7.74
CA SER A 267 -21.84 1.35 8.57
C SER A 267 -20.51 0.57 8.64
N ALA A 268 -19.70 0.64 7.57
CA ALA A 268 -18.36 0.06 7.52
C ALA A 268 -17.32 0.87 8.34
N GLY A 269 -17.64 2.11 8.72
CA GLY A 269 -16.79 2.94 9.58
C GLY A 269 -15.94 3.98 8.84
N PHE A 270 -16.36 4.41 7.65
CA PHE A 270 -15.79 5.57 6.95
C PHE A 270 -16.64 6.82 7.18
N ASN A 271 -15.99 7.98 7.21
CA ASN A 271 -16.68 9.26 7.33
C ASN A 271 -17.12 9.75 5.94
N PRO A 272 -18.44 9.93 5.70
CA PRO A 272 -18.94 10.23 4.36
C PRO A 272 -18.56 11.59 3.80
N LYS A 273 -18.06 12.51 4.64
CA LYS A 273 -17.68 13.87 4.23
C LYS A 273 -16.20 14.01 3.89
N THR A 274 -15.33 13.24 4.55
CA THR A 274 -13.87 13.40 4.46
C THR A 274 -13.19 12.27 3.74
N ASP A 275 -13.73 11.06 3.88
CA ASP A 275 -13.06 9.83 3.45
C ASP A 275 -13.62 9.31 2.13
N ILE A 276 -14.73 9.89 1.63
CA ILE A 276 -15.45 9.43 0.45
C ILE A 276 -15.60 10.54 -0.57
N SER A 277 -15.29 10.21 -1.83
CA SER A 277 -15.59 11.02 -3.00
C SER A 277 -16.39 10.19 -3.99
N PHE A 278 -17.39 10.79 -4.65
CA PHE A 278 -18.16 10.13 -5.71
C PHE A 278 -17.80 10.74 -7.05
N ILE A 279 -17.49 9.92 -8.05
CA ILE A 279 -17.13 10.37 -9.40
C ILE A 279 -17.88 9.51 -10.44
N PRO A 280 -18.69 10.10 -11.33
CA PRO A 280 -19.30 9.38 -12.45
C PRO A 280 -18.26 9.18 -13.57
N VAL A 281 -18.12 7.98 -14.09
CA VAL A 281 -17.17 7.67 -15.18
C VAL A 281 -17.79 6.71 -16.20
N SER A 282 -17.14 6.63 -17.35
CA SER A 282 -17.29 5.48 -18.25
C SER A 282 -15.92 4.92 -18.58
N ALA A 283 -15.62 3.75 -18.02
CA ALA A 283 -14.35 3.06 -18.20
C ALA A 283 -14.12 2.59 -19.64
N PHE A 284 -15.19 2.31 -20.41
CA PHE A 284 -15.05 1.84 -21.78
C PHE A 284 -14.79 2.99 -22.77
N THR A 285 -15.52 4.10 -22.62
CA THR A 285 -15.33 5.28 -23.48
C THR A 285 -14.17 6.18 -23.05
N GLY A 286 -13.70 6.04 -21.80
CA GLY A 286 -12.67 6.89 -21.21
C GLY A 286 -13.19 8.22 -20.65
N ALA A 287 -14.50 8.43 -20.63
CA ALA A 287 -15.09 9.67 -20.15
C ALA A 287 -14.87 9.87 -18.64
N ASN A 288 -14.43 11.08 -18.27
CA ASN A 288 -14.10 11.50 -16.91
C ASN A 288 -12.90 10.80 -16.24
N LEU A 289 -12.08 10.05 -17.00
CA LEU A 289 -10.86 9.44 -16.46
C LEU A 289 -9.71 10.45 -16.38
N LYS A 290 -9.24 10.94 -17.53
CA LYS A 290 -8.20 11.99 -17.64
C LYS A 290 -8.83 13.36 -17.87
N ASP A 291 -9.58 13.49 -18.96
CA ASP A 291 -10.26 14.73 -19.31
C ASP A 291 -11.64 14.79 -18.66
N ARG A 292 -12.06 15.99 -18.28
CA ARG A 292 -13.40 16.24 -17.73
C ARG A 292 -14.47 15.94 -18.77
N VAL A 293 -15.62 15.45 -18.32
CA VAL A 293 -16.75 15.20 -19.22
C VAL A 293 -17.19 16.52 -19.87
N PRO A 294 -17.30 16.57 -21.21
CA PRO A 294 -17.88 17.72 -21.89
C PRO A 294 -19.31 17.99 -21.40
N THR A 295 -19.66 19.26 -21.23
CA THR A 295 -21.01 19.68 -20.80
C THR A 295 -22.11 19.20 -21.75
N SER A 296 -21.77 18.87 -23.00
CA SER A 296 -22.68 18.26 -23.98
C SER A 296 -23.13 16.85 -23.63
N ILE A 297 -22.30 16.08 -22.93
CA ILE A 297 -22.59 14.70 -22.53
C ILE A 297 -23.21 14.69 -21.11
N CYS A 298 -22.67 15.52 -20.23
CA CYS A 298 -23.15 15.63 -18.86
C CYS A 298 -23.24 17.10 -18.46
N SER A 299 -24.44 17.66 -18.48
CA SER A 299 -24.67 19.08 -18.15
C SER A 299 -24.63 19.36 -16.65
N TRP A 300 -24.79 18.34 -15.80
CA TRP A 300 -24.95 18.49 -14.36
C TRP A 300 -23.67 18.21 -13.55
N TRP A 301 -22.65 17.58 -14.15
CA TRP A 301 -21.38 17.29 -13.47
C TRP A 301 -20.32 18.34 -13.82
N SER A 302 -19.91 19.12 -12.83
CA SER A 302 -18.82 20.11 -12.93
C SER A 302 -17.59 19.75 -12.09
N GLY A 303 -17.55 18.52 -11.56
CA GLY A 303 -16.46 18.04 -10.71
C GLY A 303 -15.15 17.79 -11.48
N PRO A 304 -14.03 17.60 -10.77
CA PRO A 304 -12.76 17.20 -11.38
C PRO A 304 -12.87 15.82 -12.04
N SER A 305 -11.97 15.55 -12.99
CA SER A 305 -11.78 14.19 -13.52
C SER A 305 -11.20 13.27 -12.44
N PHE A 306 -11.24 11.97 -12.70
CA PHE A 306 -10.73 10.97 -11.78
C PHE A 306 -9.23 11.17 -11.47
N LEU A 307 -8.38 11.36 -12.48
CA LEU A 307 -6.94 11.61 -12.29
C LEU A 307 -6.69 12.92 -11.52
N GLU A 308 -7.35 14.01 -11.91
CA GLU A 308 -7.24 15.29 -11.20
C GLU A 308 -7.62 15.17 -9.72
N HIS A 309 -8.61 14.33 -9.39
CA HIS A 309 -9.07 14.14 -8.03
C HIS A 309 -8.04 13.40 -7.18
N ILE A 310 -7.41 12.36 -7.72
CA ILE A 310 -6.39 11.58 -7.00
C ILE A 310 -5.10 12.40 -6.82
N ASP A 311 -4.71 13.19 -7.82
CA ASP A 311 -3.54 14.08 -7.72
C ASP A 311 -3.71 15.12 -6.62
N LYS A 312 -4.92 15.67 -6.45
CA LYS A 312 -5.23 16.67 -5.41
C LYS A 312 -5.45 16.07 -4.02
N MET A 313 -5.57 14.75 -3.90
CA MET A 313 -5.86 14.10 -2.63
C MET A 313 -4.69 14.28 -1.66
N PRO A 314 -4.93 14.68 -0.38
CA PRO A 314 -3.83 14.78 0.57
C PRO A 314 -3.25 13.41 0.87
N MET A 315 -1.93 13.33 0.93
CA MET A 315 -1.21 12.08 1.17
C MET A 315 -1.47 11.52 2.57
N VAL A 316 -1.28 10.21 2.71
CA VAL A 316 -1.20 9.54 4.01
C VAL A 316 0.18 9.86 4.61
N ASP A 317 0.21 10.18 5.90
CA ASP A 317 1.46 10.48 6.61
C ASP A 317 2.38 9.25 6.61
N ARG A 318 3.47 9.32 5.83
CA ARG A 318 4.45 8.24 5.66
C ARG A 318 5.43 8.29 6.83
N LYS A 319 5.46 7.23 7.65
CA LYS A 319 6.36 7.13 8.80
C LYS A 319 7.80 6.77 8.36
N ILE A 320 8.48 7.69 7.69
CA ILE A 320 9.84 7.49 7.15
C ILE A 320 10.86 7.23 8.27
N ASN A 321 10.69 7.86 9.43
CA ASN A 321 11.61 7.74 10.57
C ASN A 321 11.31 6.56 11.50
N ALA A 322 10.24 5.80 11.22
CA ALA A 322 9.95 4.58 11.98
C ALA A 322 10.88 3.43 11.52
N PRO A 323 11.06 2.38 12.35
CA PRO A 323 11.84 1.22 11.96
C PRO A 323 11.34 0.63 10.64
N LEU A 324 12.27 0.10 9.84
CA LEU A 324 11.93 -0.58 8.60
C LEU A 324 10.99 -1.75 8.89
N MET A 325 9.86 -1.80 8.20
CA MET A 325 8.95 -2.94 8.19
C MET A 325 8.45 -3.16 6.77
N MET A 326 8.76 -4.32 6.20
CA MET A 326 8.33 -4.68 4.85
C MET A 326 7.78 -6.11 4.86
N PRO A 327 6.45 -6.29 4.90
CA PRO A 327 5.85 -7.60 4.70
C PRO A 327 6.12 -8.10 3.27
N ILE A 328 6.46 -9.38 3.18
CA ILE A 328 6.73 -10.05 1.91
C ILE A 328 5.40 -10.46 1.29
N SER A 329 5.20 -10.06 0.04
CA SER A 329 4.03 -10.41 -0.76
C SER A 329 4.31 -11.62 -1.63
N GLU A 330 5.41 -11.59 -2.37
CA GLU A 330 5.79 -12.62 -3.35
C GLU A 330 7.29 -12.87 -3.28
N LYS A 331 7.69 -14.08 -3.70
CA LYS A 331 9.08 -14.49 -3.84
C LYS A 331 9.26 -15.22 -5.16
N TYR A 332 10.43 -15.08 -5.76
CA TYR A 332 10.83 -15.89 -6.91
C TYR A 332 12.36 -15.91 -7.03
N LYS A 333 12.86 -16.87 -7.79
CA LYS A 333 14.31 -17.07 -7.98
C LYS A 333 14.77 -16.45 -9.29
N ASP A 334 15.70 -15.51 -9.21
CA ASP A 334 16.38 -14.90 -10.36
C ASP A 334 17.80 -14.48 -9.96
N MET A 335 18.79 -15.31 -10.36
CA MET A 335 20.20 -15.19 -10.00
C MET A 335 20.44 -14.85 -8.50
N GLY A 336 19.59 -15.42 -7.64
CA GLY A 336 19.43 -15.09 -6.23
C GLY A 336 17.96 -15.18 -5.81
N THR A 337 17.66 -14.92 -4.54
CA THR A 337 16.29 -14.84 -4.03
C THR A 337 15.78 -13.40 -4.23
N ILE A 338 14.71 -13.24 -5.01
CA ILE A 338 14.03 -11.95 -5.17
C ILE A 338 12.75 -11.97 -4.34
N ILE A 339 12.60 -10.92 -3.55
CA ILE A 339 11.47 -10.73 -2.65
C ILE A 339 10.74 -9.46 -3.06
N VAL A 340 9.42 -9.55 -3.22
CA VAL A 340 8.56 -8.41 -3.57
C VAL A 340 7.69 -8.07 -2.37
N GLY A 341 7.62 -6.78 -2.05
CA GLY A 341 6.78 -6.32 -0.95
C GLY A 341 6.65 -4.80 -0.93
N LYS A 342 5.72 -4.33 -0.10
CA LYS A 342 5.53 -2.91 0.17
C LYS A 342 6.30 -2.53 1.43
N ILE A 343 7.00 -1.41 1.39
CA ILE A 343 7.61 -0.84 2.60
C ILE A 343 6.51 -0.13 3.40
N GLU A 344 6.12 -0.67 4.55
CA GLU A 344 5.06 -0.09 5.40
C GLU A 344 5.60 1.04 6.30
N SER A 345 6.86 0.97 6.69
CA SER A 345 7.53 2.02 7.46
C SER A 345 9.03 1.96 7.26
N GLY A 346 9.71 3.08 7.47
CA GLY A 346 11.16 3.20 7.33
C GLY A 346 11.61 3.52 5.90
N HIS A 347 12.92 3.38 5.70
CA HIS A 347 13.59 3.53 4.42
C HIS A 347 14.58 2.39 4.24
N LEU A 348 14.89 2.09 2.98
CA LEU A 348 15.83 1.03 2.63
C LEU A 348 16.90 1.56 1.68
N ILE A 349 18.14 1.19 1.94
CA ILE A 349 19.30 1.53 1.11
C ILE A 349 19.95 0.23 0.62
N LYS A 350 20.48 0.26 -0.60
CA LYS A 350 21.28 -0.85 -1.14
C LYS A 350 22.49 -1.13 -0.21
N GLY A 351 22.69 -2.39 0.15
CA GLY A 351 23.73 -2.83 1.08
C GLY A 351 23.31 -2.84 2.56
N ASP A 352 22.06 -2.48 2.88
CA ASP A 352 21.56 -2.59 4.26
C ASP A 352 21.43 -4.05 4.69
N ALA A 353 21.87 -4.30 5.93
CA ALA A 353 21.64 -5.55 6.63
C ALA A 353 20.29 -5.51 7.36
N LEU A 354 19.39 -6.42 6.98
CA LEU A 354 18.05 -6.57 7.55
C LEU A 354 17.90 -7.92 8.23
N LEU A 355 16.84 -8.03 9.04
CA LEU A 355 16.46 -9.27 9.70
C LEU A 355 15.14 -9.78 9.11
N LEU A 356 15.12 -11.04 8.68
CA LEU A 356 13.93 -11.75 8.25
C LEU A 356 13.24 -12.39 9.46
N MET A 357 12.08 -11.86 9.84
CA MET A 357 11.22 -12.47 10.86
C MET A 357 10.15 -13.33 10.18
N PRO A 358 9.79 -14.51 10.73
CA PRO A 358 10.02 -14.98 12.10
C PRO A 358 11.31 -15.77 12.33
N ASN A 359 12.03 -16.20 11.28
CA ASN A 359 13.19 -17.10 11.39
C ASN A 359 14.43 -16.46 12.03
N LYS A 360 14.48 -15.12 12.11
CA LYS A 360 15.63 -14.33 12.59
C LYS A 360 16.88 -14.53 11.73
N ASN A 361 16.70 -14.74 10.42
CA ASN A 361 17.81 -14.85 9.49
C ASN A 361 18.30 -13.45 9.11
N GLU A 362 19.60 -13.21 9.17
CA GLU A 362 20.21 -11.98 8.68
C GLU A 362 20.29 -12.02 7.15
N ILE A 363 19.85 -10.94 6.50
CA ILE A 363 19.90 -10.79 5.05
C ILE A 363 20.61 -9.49 4.68
N GLU A 364 21.31 -9.50 3.55
CA GLU A 364 21.90 -8.31 2.96
C GLU A 364 21.19 -7.96 1.65
N VAL A 365 20.75 -6.71 1.50
CA VAL A 365 20.10 -6.25 0.27
C VAL A 365 21.15 -5.95 -0.79
N THR A 366 21.27 -6.82 -1.79
CA THR A 366 22.25 -6.65 -2.88
C THR A 366 21.80 -5.62 -3.89
N ALA A 367 20.52 -5.60 -4.26
CA ALA A 367 19.95 -4.65 -5.22
C ALA A 367 18.47 -4.39 -4.93
N ILE A 368 18.01 -3.19 -5.25
CA ILE A 368 16.62 -2.75 -5.12
C ILE A 368 16.15 -2.39 -6.53
N TYR A 369 15.04 -2.98 -6.97
CA TYR A 369 14.40 -2.64 -8.23
C TYR A 369 13.08 -1.94 -7.96
N ASN A 370 12.81 -0.87 -8.71
CA ASN A 370 11.50 -0.22 -8.74
C ASN A 370 10.48 -1.09 -9.52
N GLU A 371 9.24 -0.60 -9.61
CA GLU A 371 8.16 -1.29 -10.32
C GLU A 371 8.36 -1.35 -11.84
N MET A 372 9.23 -0.49 -12.38
CA MET A 372 9.63 -0.43 -13.78
C MET A 372 10.89 -1.28 -14.08
N GLU A 373 11.33 -2.11 -13.13
CA GLU A 373 12.51 -2.98 -13.22
C GLU A 373 13.86 -2.26 -13.34
N GLU A 374 13.91 -0.96 -13.04
CA GLU A 374 15.14 -0.20 -12.95
C GLU A 374 15.75 -0.32 -11.56
N GLU A 375 17.07 -0.43 -11.51
CA GLU A 375 17.81 -0.50 -10.25
C GLU A 375 17.85 0.89 -9.58
N VAL A 376 17.38 0.96 -8.33
CA VAL A 376 17.38 2.18 -7.52
C VAL A 376 18.27 1.99 -6.30
N SER A 377 18.95 3.05 -5.88
CA SER A 377 19.85 3.01 -4.72
C SER A 377 19.13 3.08 -3.38
N LYS A 378 17.94 3.70 -3.33
CA LYS A 378 17.15 3.95 -2.13
C LYS A 378 15.66 3.72 -2.41
N ALA A 379 14.94 3.20 -1.42
CA ALA A 379 13.49 3.07 -1.44
C ALA A 379 12.86 3.64 -0.18
N LEU A 380 11.66 4.21 -0.35
CA LEU A 380 10.94 4.91 0.72
C LEU A 380 9.67 4.15 1.13
N CYS A 381 9.19 4.46 2.33
CA CYS A 381 7.90 4.01 2.84
C CYS A 381 6.78 4.26 1.80
N GLY A 382 6.01 3.22 1.48
CA GLY A 382 4.89 3.26 0.55
C GLY A 382 5.23 2.85 -0.88
N ASP A 383 6.49 2.54 -1.19
CA ASP A 383 6.88 2.04 -2.51
C ASP A 383 6.79 0.51 -2.51
N ASN A 384 6.30 -0.10 -3.61
CA ASN A 384 6.48 -1.53 -3.80
C ASN A 384 7.81 -1.76 -4.49
N VAL A 385 8.65 -2.60 -3.88
CA VAL A 385 10.00 -2.83 -4.35
C VAL A 385 10.26 -4.31 -4.52
N ARG A 386 11.12 -4.63 -5.47
CA ARG A 386 11.68 -5.97 -5.63
C ARG A 386 13.11 -5.94 -5.12
N LEU A 387 13.39 -6.72 -4.08
CA LEU A 387 14.68 -6.78 -3.43
C LEU A 387 15.39 -8.06 -3.81
N ARG A 388 16.61 -7.93 -4.33
CA ARG A 388 17.52 -9.07 -4.45
C ARG A 388 18.29 -9.18 -3.14
N VAL A 389 18.09 -10.30 -2.44
CA VAL A 389 18.70 -10.54 -1.13
C VAL A 389 19.79 -11.61 -1.20
N ARG A 390 20.77 -11.49 -0.30
CA ARG A 390 21.84 -12.48 -0.08
C ARG A 390 21.78 -12.98 1.35
N GLY A 391 22.13 -14.25 1.54
CA GLY A 391 22.23 -14.90 2.87
C GLY A 391 21.04 -15.78 3.24
N VAL A 392 20.01 -15.84 2.39
CA VAL A 392 18.83 -16.68 2.60
C VAL A 392 18.39 -17.32 1.29
N ASP A 393 18.10 -18.63 1.35
CA ASP A 393 17.59 -19.39 0.23
C ASP A 393 16.09 -19.18 0.03
N ASP A 394 15.59 -19.48 -1.17
CA ASP A 394 14.15 -19.32 -1.47
C ASP A 394 13.27 -20.13 -0.51
N GLU A 395 13.72 -21.31 -0.05
CA GLU A 395 12.97 -22.19 0.84
C GLU A 395 12.72 -21.59 2.23
N ASP A 396 13.64 -20.74 2.70
CA ASP A 396 13.58 -20.10 4.02
C ASP A 396 12.70 -18.85 4.05
N VAL A 397 12.26 -18.38 2.90
CA VAL A 397 11.36 -17.22 2.77
C VAL A 397 9.95 -17.70 2.47
N SER A 398 8.96 -17.14 3.15
CA SER A 398 7.55 -17.38 2.82
C SER A 398 6.78 -16.06 2.71
N PRO A 399 5.77 -15.97 1.83
CA PRO A 399 4.83 -14.85 1.84
C PRO A 399 4.22 -14.68 3.23
N GLY A 400 4.20 -13.44 3.71
CA GLY A 400 3.78 -13.13 5.09
C GLY A 400 4.91 -13.01 6.11
N PHE A 401 6.15 -13.36 5.75
CA PHE A 401 7.31 -12.98 6.57
C PHE A 401 7.55 -11.48 6.45
N VAL A 402 8.23 -10.90 7.44
CA VAL A 402 8.45 -9.45 7.49
C VAL A 402 9.93 -9.15 7.63
N LEU A 403 10.43 -8.34 6.72
CA LEU A 403 11.77 -7.77 6.81
C LEU A 403 11.75 -6.58 7.78
N THR A 404 12.67 -6.59 8.73
CA THR A 404 12.76 -5.58 9.76
C THR A 404 14.19 -5.11 9.99
N SER A 405 14.34 -3.92 10.57
CA SER A 405 15.64 -3.43 11.01
C SER A 405 16.15 -4.22 12.22
N PRO A 406 17.44 -4.60 12.27
CA PRO A 406 18.03 -5.31 13.42
C PRO A 406 17.91 -4.55 14.75
N LEU A 407 17.80 -3.21 14.71
CA LEU A 407 17.71 -2.36 15.91
C LEU A 407 16.40 -2.52 16.67
N LYS A 408 15.31 -2.84 15.96
CA LYS A 408 13.98 -3.03 16.57
C LYS A 408 13.21 -4.10 15.80
N PRO A 409 13.51 -5.39 16.06
CA PRO A 409 12.87 -6.48 15.35
C PRO A 409 11.38 -6.56 15.71
N ILE A 410 10.58 -7.02 14.76
CA ILE A 410 9.17 -7.33 14.97
C ILE A 410 9.06 -8.59 15.82
N ARG A 411 8.04 -8.63 16.68
CA ARG A 411 7.75 -9.82 17.49
C ARG A 411 7.02 -10.87 16.67
N ALA A 412 7.46 -12.12 16.84
CA ALA A 412 6.78 -13.28 16.29
C ALA A 412 6.13 -14.06 17.45
N VAL A 413 4.81 -14.23 17.41
CA VAL A 413 4.06 -14.92 18.48
C VAL A 413 3.12 -15.96 17.90
N ARG A 414 2.84 -16.99 18.71
CA ARG A 414 1.84 -18.02 18.42
C ARG A 414 0.49 -17.76 19.08
N GLN A 415 0.47 -16.95 20.14
CA GLN A 415 -0.73 -16.66 20.91
C GLN A 415 -0.82 -15.15 21.15
N PHE A 416 -2.03 -14.60 21.01
CA PHE A 416 -2.28 -13.18 21.28
C PHE A 416 -3.75 -12.94 21.64
N GLU A 417 -3.99 -11.88 22.41
CA GLU A 417 -5.33 -11.41 22.71
C GLU A 417 -5.77 -10.38 21.67
N ALA A 418 -6.91 -10.65 21.03
CA ALA A 418 -7.47 -9.77 20.02
C ALA A 418 -8.92 -9.39 20.33
N GLN A 419 -9.25 -8.15 20.00
CA GLN A 419 -10.63 -7.71 19.95
C GLN A 419 -11.22 -8.02 18.57
N LEU A 420 -12.20 -8.91 18.53
CA LEU A 420 -12.91 -9.33 17.33
C LEU A 420 -14.27 -8.61 17.26
N ALA A 421 -14.59 -8.03 16.12
CA ALA A 421 -15.93 -7.57 15.77
C ALA A 421 -16.56 -8.62 14.84
N ILE A 422 -17.56 -9.34 15.35
CA ILE A 422 -18.25 -10.39 14.59
C ILE A 422 -19.20 -9.75 13.59
N LEU A 423 -19.03 -10.06 12.30
CA LEU A 423 -19.79 -9.46 11.22
C LEU A 423 -21.07 -10.23 10.94
N GLU A 424 -20.98 -11.25 10.09
CA GLU A 424 -22.10 -12.03 9.61
C GLU A 424 -21.65 -13.47 9.40
N HIS A 425 -21.99 -14.31 10.38
CA HIS A 425 -21.75 -15.75 10.32
C HIS A 425 -23.07 -16.47 10.55
N LYS A 426 -23.29 -17.59 9.85
CA LYS A 426 -24.51 -18.40 10.00
C LYS A 426 -24.50 -19.14 11.34
N ASN A 427 -23.33 -19.61 11.75
CA ASN A 427 -23.18 -20.40 12.96
C ASN A 427 -22.72 -19.52 14.13
N ILE A 428 -22.92 -20.02 15.32
CA ILE A 428 -22.46 -19.38 16.55
C ILE A 428 -20.96 -19.65 16.71
N ILE A 429 -20.20 -18.66 17.16
CA ILE A 429 -18.76 -18.82 17.42
C ILE A 429 -18.58 -19.19 18.90
N CYS A 430 -18.01 -20.36 19.15
CA CYS A 430 -17.69 -20.89 20.47
C CYS A 430 -16.17 -20.94 20.69
N ALA A 431 -15.75 -21.19 21.93
CA ALA A 431 -14.35 -21.53 22.20
C ALA A 431 -13.96 -22.81 21.44
N GLY A 432 -12.76 -22.83 20.86
CA GLY A 432 -12.27 -23.88 19.97
C GLY A 432 -12.66 -23.72 18.49
N TYR A 433 -13.31 -22.61 18.11
CA TYR A 433 -13.64 -22.36 16.71
C TYR A 433 -12.39 -22.10 15.87
N SER A 434 -12.23 -22.84 14.77
CA SER A 434 -11.14 -22.68 13.81
C SER A 434 -11.57 -21.80 12.64
N ALA A 435 -10.68 -20.93 12.17
CA ALA A 435 -10.89 -20.10 10.99
C ALA A 435 -9.55 -19.76 10.32
N VAL A 436 -9.60 -19.29 9.08
CA VAL A 436 -8.41 -18.75 8.42
C VAL A 436 -8.26 -17.27 8.77
N MET A 437 -7.12 -16.92 9.37
CA MET A 437 -6.74 -15.55 9.62
C MET A 437 -5.95 -15.00 8.44
N HIS A 438 -6.35 -13.82 7.96
CA HIS A 438 -5.55 -13.03 7.05
C HIS A 438 -4.99 -11.81 7.78
N VAL A 439 -3.67 -11.67 7.77
CA VAL A 439 -2.93 -10.50 8.28
C VAL A 439 -1.97 -10.08 7.18
N HIS A 440 -1.98 -8.79 6.80
CA HIS A 440 -1.21 -8.29 5.64
C HIS A 440 -1.35 -9.22 4.40
N THR A 441 -0.29 -9.96 4.10
CA THR A 441 -0.10 -10.93 3.01
C THR A 441 -0.16 -12.39 3.48
N LEU A 442 -0.13 -12.66 4.79
CA LEU A 442 -0.19 -14.01 5.36
C LEU A 442 -1.63 -14.49 5.45
N ALA A 443 -1.84 -15.75 5.09
CA ALA A 443 -3.06 -16.51 5.38
C ALA A 443 -2.67 -17.73 6.21
N GLU A 444 -3.14 -17.82 7.45
CA GLU A 444 -2.78 -18.88 8.40
C GLU A 444 -4.03 -19.39 9.12
N GLU A 445 -4.09 -20.69 9.40
CA GLU A 445 -5.16 -21.27 10.20
C GLU A 445 -4.99 -20.93 11.68
N VAL A 446 -6.09 -20.48 12.31
CA VAL A 446 -6.11 -20.08 13.71
C VAL A 446 -7.26 -20.70 14.47
N THR A 447 -7.04 -20.94 15.75
CA THR A 447 -8.05 -21.43 16.69
C THR A 447 -8.36 -20.36 17.74
N LEU A 448 -9.65 -20.14 17.99
CA LEU A 448 -10.10 -19.26 19.07
C LEU A 448 -10.19 -20.06 20.38
N ASN A 449 -9.07 -20.22 21.07
CA ASN A 449 -8.99 -21.08 22.27
C ASN A 449 -9.97 -20.69 23.36
N ALA A 450 -10.10 -19.39 23.65
CA ALA A 450 -10.96 -18.89 24.70
C ALA A 450 -11.60 -17.55 24.34
N LEU A 451 -12.88 -17.41 24.65
CA LEU A 451 -13.59 -16.13 24.60
C LEU A 451 -13.51 -15.48 25.98
N LEU A 452 -12.69 -14.44 26.12
CA LEU A 452 -12.38 -13.83 27.42
C LEU A 452 -13.49 -12.88 27.89
N HIS A 453 -13.90 -11.97 27.00
CA HIS A 453 -14.87 -10.92 27.33
C HIS A 453 -15.74 -10.58 26.12
N TYR A 454 -16.96 -10.10 26.34
CA TYR A 454 -17.71 -9.42 25.30
C TYR A 454 -17.87 -7.94 25.66
N PHE A 455 -18.06 -7.11 24.65
CA PHE A 455 -18.43 -5.71 24.79
C PHE A 455 -19.90 -5.55 24.46
N ASP A 456 -20.62 -4.88 25.35
CA ASP A 456 -21.98 -4.47 25.08
C ASP A 456 -22.01 -3.34 24.04
N LYS A 457 -22.92 -3.45 23.05
CA LYS A 457 -23.06 -2.48 21.96
C LYS A 457 -23.53 -1.11 22.47
N ALA A 458 -24.37 -1.09 23.52
CA ALA A 458 -24.97 0.14 24.02
C ALA A 458 -24.02 0.90 24.96
N THR A 459 -23.33 0.19 25.84
CA THR A 459 -22.50 0.79 26.89
C THR A 459 -21.00 0.79 26.60
N GLY A 460 -20.55 -0.02 25.63
CA GLY A 460 -19.12 -0.18 25.30
C GLY A 460 -18.29 -0.77 26.44
N ARG A 461 -18.92 -1.26 27.52
CA ARG A 461 -18.23 -1.81 28.69
C ARG A 461 -17.87 -3.27 28.48
N LYS A 462 -16.70 -3.66 28.99
CA LYS A 462 -16.22 -5.05 29.00
C LYS A 462 -17.02 -5.87 30.02
N SER A 463 -17.48 -7.04 29.62
CA SER A 463 -18.11 -8.01 30.53
C SER A 463 -17.08 -8.54 31.54
N LYS A 464 -17.50 -8.78 32.79
CA LYS A 464 -16.63 -9.41 33.80
C LYS A 464 -16.50 -10.92 33.61
N LYS A 465 -17.52 -11.56 33.03
CA LYS A 465 -17.56 -13.00 32.79
C LYS A 465 -17.27 -13.33 31.32
N PRO A 466 -16.60 -14.47 31.06
CA PRO A 466 -16.39 -14.96 29.70
C PRO A 466 -17.73 -15.37 29.06
N PRO A 467 -18.01 -14.94 27.83
CA PRO A 467 -19.19 -15.41 27.10
C PRO A 467 -18.97 -16.87 26.65
N GLN A 468 -20.01 -17.71 26.77
CA GLN A 468 -19.96 -19.07 26.22
C GLN A 468 -19.94 -19.05 24.68
N PHE A 469 -20.55 -18.03 24.07
CA PHE A 469 -20.64 -17.91 22.64
C PHE A 469 -20.81 -16.45 22.18
N ALA A 470 -20.37 -16.16 20.96
CA ALA A 470 -20.51 -14.84 20.34
C ALA A 470 -21.63 -14.81 19.29
N LYS A 471 -22.47 -13.76 19.34
CA LYS A 471 -23.54 -13.53 18.37
C LYS A 471 -23.13 -12.51 17.31
N LYS A 472 -23.86 -12.51 16.18
CA LYS A 472 -23.71 -11.55 15.09
C LYS A 472 -23.68 -10.10 15.59
N GLY A 473 -22.68 -9.34 15.16
CA GLY A 473 -22.51 -7.93 15.48
C GLY A 473 -21.91 -7.63 16.85
N GLN A 474 -21.69 -8.62 17.71
CA GLN A 474 -21.04 -8.39 19.00
C GLN A 474 -19.54 -8.18 18.82
N LYS A 475 -18.95 -7.40 19.72
CA LYS A 475 -17.51 -7.28 19.84
C LYS A 475 -17.05 -8.14 21.01
N ILE A 476 -16.04 -8.95 20.82
CA ILE A 476 -15.50 -9.87 21.82
C ILE A 476 -13.99 -9.71 21.94
N VAL A 477 -13.43 -10.07 23.08
CA VAL A 477 -12.00 -10.29 23.26
C VAL A 477 -11.80 -11.80 23.28
N ALA A 478 -10.98 -12.30 22.37
CA ALA A 478 -10.66 -13.71 22.26
C ALA A 478 -9.15 -13.91 22.34
N LEU A 479 -8.76 -15.04 22.91
CA LEU A 479 -7.41 -15.58 22.80
C LEU A 479 -7.33 -16.35 21.48
N VAL A 480 -6.47 -15.87 20.58
CA VAL A 480 -6.23 -16.47 19.27
C VAL A 480 -4.91 -17.23 19.34
N GLU A 481 -4.91 -18.47 18.88
CA GLU A 481 -3.72 -19.30 18.71
C GLU A 481 -3.52 -19.63 17.22
N THR A 482 -2.28 -19.50 16.75
CA THR A 482 -1.87 -19.82 15.38
C THR A 482 -1.06 -21.12 15.35
N THR A 483 -1.17 -21.86 14.24
CA THR A 483 -0.42 -23.10 14.04
C THR A 483 1.08 -22.83 13.83
N ALA A 484 1.43 -21.83 13.02
CA ALA A 484 2.79 -21.31 12.87
C ALA A 484 3.05 -20.04 13.71
N SER A 485 4.32 -19.66 13.86
CA SER A 485 4.69 -18.37 14.48
C SER A 485 4.43 -17.24 13.49
N VAL A 486 3.65 -16.23 13.89
CA VAL A 486 3.25 -15.13 13.00
C VAL A 486 3.86 -13.82 13.47
N CYS A 487 4.33 -13.01 12.52
CA CYS A 487 4.85 -11.67 12.77
C CYS A 487 3.69 -10.67 12.92
N VAL A 488 3.32 -10.36 14.16
CA VAL A 488 2.23 -9.43 14.46
C VAL A 488 2.62 -8.45 15.54
N GLU A 489 2.03 -7.25 15.46
CA GLU A 489 2.24 -6.19 16.44
C GLU A 489 0.92 -5.71 17.05
N ARG A 490 1.02 -5.00 18.17
CA ARG A 490 -0.17 -4.39 18.77
C ARG A 490 -0.72 -3.31 17.85
N PHE A 491 -2.04 -3.25 17.72
CA PHE A 491 -2.72 -2.25 16.89
C PHE A 491 -2.38 -0.80 17.28
N ALA A 492 -2.10 -0.54 18.57
CA ALA A 492 -1.73 0.79 19.05
C ALA A 492 -0.34 1.23 18.57
N ASP A 493 0.59 0.29 18.41
CA ASP A 493 1.96 0.57 17.99
C ASP A 493 2.03 0.67 16.46
N TYR A 494 1.58 -0.38 15.78
CA TYR A 494 1.57 -0.49 14.32
C TYR A 494 0.21 -0.98 13.82
N PRO A 495 -0.68 -0.05 13.41
CA PRO A 495 -2.01 -0.41 12.94
C PRO A 495 -2.05 -1.33 11.71
N GLN A 496 -0.99 -1.36 10.90
CA GLN A 496 -0.92 -2.18 9.68
C GLN A 496 -0.71 -3.67 10.00
N LEU A 497 0.18 -3.97 10.96
CA LEU A 497 0.47 -5.33 11.41
C LEU A 497 -0.48 -5.81 12.53
N GLY A 498 -1.29 -4.92 13.10
CA GLY A 498 -2.22 -5.22 14.19
C GLY A 498 -3.67 -5.45 13.76
N ARG A 499 -3.99 -5.34 12.46
CA ARG A 499 -5.32 -5.62 11.90
C ARG A 499 -5.31 -6.98 11.23
N PHE A 500 -6.40 -7.73 11.40
CA PHE A 500 -6.59 -8.99 10.71
C PHE A 500 -8.06 -9.27 10.44
N THR A 501 -8.32 -10.17 9.51
CA THR A 501 -9.67 -10.68 9.21
C THR A 501 -9.73 -12.17 9.44
N LEU A 502 -10.83 -12.66 9.99
CA LEU A 502 -11.11 -14.09 10.09
C LEU A 502 -12.11 -14.46 9.00
N ARG A 503 -11.81 -15.51 8.24
CA ARG A 503 -12.67 -16.05 7.19
C ARG A 503 -12.89 -17.54 7.36
N ASP A 504 -14.10 -17.97 7.01
CA ASP A 504 -14.53 -19.35 7.04
C ASP A 504 -15.48 -19.60 5.86
N GLU A 505 -15.36 -20.76 5.21
CA GLU A 505 -16.15 -21.17 4.03
C GLU A 505 -16.31 -20.07 2.95
N GLY A 506 -15.27 -19.25 2.74
CA GLY A 506 -15.30 -18.15 1.78
C GLY A 506 -16.13 -16.93 2.18
N ARG A 507 -16.48 -16.79 3.46
CA ARG A 507 -17.14 -15.62 4.05
C ARG A 507 -16.30 -15.00 5.14
N THR A 508 -16.34 -13.68 5.24
CA THR A 508 -15.65 -12.96 6.32
C THR A 508 -16.48 -13.00 7.62
N VAL A 509 -15.95 -13.71 8.62
CA VAL A 509 -16.60 -13.98 9.91
C VAL A 509 -16.44 -12.79 10.85
N ALA A 510 -15.21 -12.28 10.98
CA ALA A 510 -14.89 -11.24 11.94
C ALA A 510 -13.70 -10.39 11.50
N ILE A 511 -13.62 -9.20 12.11
CA ILE A 511 -12.47 -8.29 11.98
C ILE A 511 -11.81 -8.16 13.33
N GLY A 512 -10.51 -8.38 13.36
CA GLY A 512 -9.69 -8.38 14.55
C GLY A 512 -8.78 -7.18 14.65
N LYS A 513 -8.58 -6.73 15.89
CA LYS A 513 -7.49 -5.84 16.29
C LYS A 513 -6.70 -6.48 17.41
N ILE A 514 -5.39 -6.57 17.24
CA ILE A 514 -4.50 -7.17 18.22
C ILE A 514 -4.29 -6.18 19.37
N THR A 515 -4.59 -6.63 20.59
CA THR A 515 -4.52 -5.79 21.80
C THR A 515 -3.29 -6.10 22.64
N LYS A 516 -2.97 -7.38 22.79
CA LYS A 516 -1.84 -7.84 23.60
C LYS A 516 -1.21 -9.06 22.93
N LEU A 517 0.10 -9.12 22.92
CA LEU A 517 0.88 -10.25 22.43
C LEU A 517 1.26 -11.13 23.64
N ILE A 518 1.19 -12.45 23.48
CA ILE A 518 1.60 -13.40 24.50
C ILE A 518 2.85 -14.10 23.97
N GLU A 519 3.99 -13.68 24.50
CA GLU A 519 5.25 -14.37 24.27
C GLU A 519 5.31 -15.51 25.28
N LYS A 520 5.22 -16.77 24.81
CA LYS A 520 5.60 -17.91 25.65
C LYS A 520 7.13 -17.87 25.74
N SER A 521 7.67 -17.33 26.82
CA SER A 521 9.05 -17.60 27.21
C SER A 521 9.20 -19.10 27.41
N VAL A 522 10.23 -19.68 26.80
CA VAL A 522 10.57 -21.11 26.87
C VAL A 522 10.75 -21.60 28.33
N GLU A 523 10.86 -20.69 29.29
CA GLU A 523 10.95 -20.96 30.73
C GLU A 523 9.64 -21.49 31.36
N ASP A 524 8.46 -21.12 30.85
CA ASP A 524 7.17 -21.55 31.45
C ASP A 524 6.85 -23.03 31.20
N VAL A 525 7.47 -23.64 30.18
CA VAL A 525 7.34 -25.09 29.93
C VAL A 525 8.18 -25.88 30.93
N THR A 526 9.32 -25.34 31.39
CA THR A 526 10.13 -26.02 32.40
C THR A 526 9.53 -25.97 33.80
N ASP A 527 8.83 -24.89 34.15
CA ASP A 527 8.14 -24.80 35.44
C ASP A 527 6.84 -25.62 35.46
N SER A 528 6.11 -25.70 34.34
CA SER A 528 4.93 -26.58 34.23
C SER A 528 5.29 -28.07 34.34
N VAL A 529 6.46 -28.48 33.85
CA VAL A 529 6.94 -29.87 33.98
C VAL A 529 7.55 -30.14 35.36
N LYS A 530 8.19 -29.15 35.99
CA LYS A 530 8.66 -29.27 37.38
C LYS A 530 7.49 -29.41 38.35
N ASP A 531 6.43 -28.61 38.22
CA ASP A 531 5.25 -28.68 39.09
C ASP A 531 4.46 -29.99 38.94
N MET A 532 4.50 -30.64 37.77
CA MET A 532 3.92 -32.00 37.60
C MET A 532 4.81 -33.13 38.15
N SER A 533 6.12 -32.89 38.30
CA SER A 533 7.05 -33.91 38.80
C SER A 533 7.15 -33.97 40.34
N VAL A 534 6.77 -32.89 41.03
CA VAL A 534 6.90 -32.80 42.50
C VAL A 534 5.64 -33.29 43.23
N SER A 535 4.48 -33.39 42.57
CA SER A 535 3.23 -33.85 43.19
C SER A 535 3.04 -35.38 43.23
N GLY A 536 4.05 -36.17 42.87
CA GLY A 536 3.95 -37.63 42.71
C GLY A 536 4.58 -38.50 43.82
N HIS A 537 5.16 -37.93 44.88
CA HIS A 537 5.85 -38.68 45.95
C HIS A 537 5.47 -38.19 47.36
N ALA A 538 4.18 -38.13 47.68
CA ALA A 538 3.72 -38.04 49.06
C ALA A 538 2.25 -38.50 49.18
N ALA A 539 2.04 -39.81 49.27
CA ALA A 539 0.96 -40.47 50.01
C ALA A 539 1.20 -41.98 50.03
#